data_AF-A0A382UM39-F1
#
_entry.id   AF-A0A382UM39-F1
#
_cell.length_a   1.000
_cell.length_b   1.000
_cell.length_c   1.000
_cell.angle_alpha   90.00
_cell.angle_beta   90.00
_cell.angle_gamma   90.00
#
_symmetry.space_group_name_H-M   'P 1'
#
loop_
_entity.id
_entity.type
_entity.pdbx_description
1 polymer ?
#
loop_
_entity_poly.entity_id
_entity_poly.type
_entity_poly.pdbx_seq_one_letter_code
_entity_poly.pdbx_strand_id
1 'polypeptide(L)'
;MAGIVDEALGKGKEDVLDISNHTKALTEFTRETDTPITIGIQGEWGSGKTSLLNQIHYGLTNLEEAEIKENGSFKQIWVNSWEHSLLCTPEECLIKIINQIINELIGSDVDNYLFNLDNRN
;
A
#
# COMPACT_ATOMS: atom_id res chain seq x y z
N MET A 1 -8.42 -24.65 -17.91
CA MET A 1 -7.87 -23.29 -18.04
C MET A 1 -7.39 -22.91 -16.64
N ALA A 2 -6.10 -23.09 -16.37
CA ALA A 2 -5.55 -22.86 -15.04
C ALA A 2 -5.38 -21.34 -14.85
N GLY A 3 -6.06 -20.76 -13.87
CA GLY A 3 -5.88 -19.36 -13.51
C GLY A 3 -4.45 -19.15 -13.07
N ILE A 4 -3.75 -18.22 -13.73
CA ILE A 4 -2.45 -17.76 -13.28
C ILE A 4 -2.68 -17.06 -11.94
N VAL A 5 -2.05 -17.57 -10.90
CA VAL A 5 -2.09 -16.98 -9.55
C VAL A 5 -1.24 -15.70 -9.59
N ASP A 6 -1.80 -14.61 -9.08
CA ASP A 6 -1.13 -13.31 -8.93
C ASP A 6 -0.06 -13.45 -7.83
N GLU A 7 1.14 -13.88 -8.21
CA GLU A 7 2.30 -13.92 -7.32
C GLU A 7 3.14 -12.66 -7.57
N ALA A 8 3.35 -11.89 -6.49
CA ALA A 8 4.29 -10.78 -6.53
C ALA A 8 5.67 -11.28 -7.01
N LEU A 9 6.33 -10.50 -7.88
CA LEU A 9 7.69 -10.82 -8.32
C LEU A 9 8.61 -10.92 -7.09
N GLY A 10 9.04 -12.14 -6.76
CA GLY A 10 10.02 -12.38 -5.72
C GLY A 10 11.36 -11.70 -6.02
N LYS A 11 12.08 -11.29 -4.97
CA LYS A 11 13.41 -10.65 -5.06
C LYS A 11 14.30 -11.37 -6.08
N GLY A 12 14.72 -10.66 -7.13
CA GLY A 12 15.72 -11.13 -8.11
C GLY A 12 15.20 -11.60 -9.47
N LYS A 13 13.90 -11.46 -9.79
CA LYS A 13 13.41 -11.68 -11.16
C LYS A 13 13.66 -10.46 -12.06
N GLU A 14 14.08 -10.70 -13.31
CA GLU A 14 14.26 -9.66 -14.33
C GLU A 14 12.96 -8.86 -14.54
N ASP A 15 13.07 -7.54 -14.51
CA ASP A 15 11.97 -6.61 -14.80
C ASP A 15 11.77 -6.49 -16.31
N VAL A 16 11.11 -7.50 -16.89
CA VAL A 16 10.88 -7.61 -18.35
C VAL A 16 9.97 -6.50 -18.89
N LEU A 17 9.28 -5.76 -18.02
CA LEU A 17 8.26 -4.77 -18.40
C LEU A 17 8.67 -3.31 -18.14
N ASP A 18 9.91 -3.04 -17.70
CA ASP A 18 10.40 -1.70 -17.29
C ASP A 18 9.49 -1.01 -16.26
N ILE A 19 8.75 -1.81 -15.47
CA ILE A 19 7.77 -1.32 -14.50
C ILE A 19 8.47 -0.65 -13.32
N SER A 20 9.70 -1.07 -12.99
CA SER A 20 10.48 -0.54 -11.88
C SER A 20 10.76 0.96 -11.99
N ASN A 21 10.99 1.49 -13.20
CA ASN A 21 11.18 2.93 -13.40
C ASN A 21 9.90 3.72 -13.08
N HIS A 22 8.74 3.22 -13.52
CA HIS A 22 7.45 3.82 -13.23
C HIS A 22 7.09 3.72 -11.75
N THR A 23 7.29 2.55 -11.13
CA THR A 23 7.05 2.35 -9.70
C THR A 23 7.93 3.28 -8.88
N LYS A 24 9.23 3.38 -9.18
CA LYS A 24 10.16 4.24 -8.43
C LYS A 24 9.76 5.71 -8.53
N ALA A 25 9.49 6.20 -9.73
CA ALA A 25 9.06 7.58 -9.94
C ALA A 25 7.74 7.89 -9.20
N LEU A 26 6.79 6.95 -9.19
CA LEU A 26 5.52 7.12 -8.51
C LEU A 26 5.65 7.07 -6.98
N THR A 27 6.53 6.22 -6.45
CA THR A 27 6.86 6.17 -5.03
C THR A 27 7.50 7.49 -4.57
N GLU A 28 8.48 8.00 -5.32
CA GLU A 28 9.16 9.26 -5.00
C GLU A 28 8.19 10.45 -5.09
N PHE A 29 7.35 10.49 -6.14
CA PHE A 29 6.29 11.49 -6.27
C PHE A 29 5.30 11.46 -5.10
N THR A 30 4.87 10.27 -4.68
CA THR A 30 3.93 10.11 -3.54
C THR A 30 4.55 10.61 -2.23
N ARG A 31 5.87 10.50 -2.08
CA ARG A 31 6.62 10.98 -0.92
C ARG A 31 6.73 12.50 -0.87
N GLU A 32 7.00 13.13 -2.00
CA GLU A 32 7.38 14.54 -2.08
C GLU A 32 6.20 15.49 -2.36
N THR A 33 5.05 14.96 -2.75
CA THR A 33 3.87 15.78 -3.02
C THR A 33 3.23 16.30 -1.73
N ASP A 34 3.27 17.62 -1.53
CA ASP A 34 2.51 18.30 -0.47
C ASP A 34 0.99 18.36 -0.76
N THR A 35 0.60 18.12 -2.02
CA THR A 35 -0.79 18.18 -2.43
C THR A 35 -1.47 16.81 -2.28
N PRO A 36 -2.69 16.74 -1.71
CA PRO A 36 -3.50 15.52 -1.77
C PRO A 36 -3.82 15.18 -3.23
N ILE A 37 -3.38 14.00 -3.67
CA ILE A 37 -3.56 13.54 -5.05
C ILE A 37 -4.24 12.17 -5.06
N THR A 38 -5.08 11.94 -6.07
CA THR A 38 -5.66 10.63 -6.36
C THR A 38 -5.03 10.07 -7.63
N ILE A 39 -4.49 8.85 -7.55
CA ILE A 39 -3.88 8.14 -8.68
C ILE A 39 -4.79 6.97 -9.07
N GLY A 40 -5.18 6.92 -10.34
CA GLY A 40 -5.92 5.79 -10.91
C GLY A 40 -5.01 4.90 -11.75
N ILE A 41 -4.98 3.59 -11.46
CA ILE A 41 -4.21 2.61 -12.24
C ILE A 41 -5.19 1.80 -13.11
N GLN A 42 -4.98 1.83 -14.43
CA GLN A 42 -5.82 1.13 -15.41
C GLN A 42 -4.97 0.24 -16.32
N GLY A 43 -5.52 -0.89 -16.75
CA GLY A 43 -4.85 -1.84 -17.62
C GLY A 43 -5.63 -3.15 -17.74
N GLU A 44 -5.25 -4.02 -18.68
CA GLU A 44 -5.90 -5.30 -18.90
C GLU A 44 -5.69 -6.30 -17.75
N TRP A 45 -6.53 -7.33 -17.66
CA TRP A 45 -6.36 -8.39 -16.67
C TRP A 45 -5.00 -9.09 -16.87
N GLY A 46 -4.25 -9.28 -15.77
CA GLY A 46 -2.91 -9.85 -15.85
C GLY A 46 -1.79 -8.86 -16.26
N SER A 47 -2.09 -7.57 -16.44
CA SER A 47 -1.09 -6.56 -16.79
C SER A 47 -0.17 -6.12 -15.65
N GLY A 48 -0.21 -6.78 -14.48
CA GLY A 48 0.67 -6.46 -13.34
C GLY A 48 0.26 -5.25 -12.48
N LYS A 49 -1.01 -4.78 -12.53
CA LYS A 49 -1.48 -3.64 -11.71
C LYS A 49 -1.32 -3.87 -10.21
N THR A 50 -1.74 -5.04 -9.73
CA THR A 50 -1.57 -5.43 -8.31
C THR A 50 -0.09 -5.47 -7.95
N SER A 51 0.75 -6.02 -8.84
CA SER A 51 2.19 -6.08 -8.64
C SER A 51 2.82 -4.69 -8.53
N LEU A 52 2.40 -3.73 -9.37
CA LEU A 52 2.83 -2.33 -9.28
C LEU A 52 2.43 -1.70 -7.94
N LEU A 53 1.17 -1.86 -7.52
CA LEU A 53 0.72 -1.36 -6.22
C LEU A 53 1.52 -1.97 -5.06
N ASN A 54 1.81 -3.27 -5.10
CA ASN A 54 2.63 -3.94 -4.08
C ASN A 54 4.05 -3.39 -4.07
N GLN A 55 4.66 -3.16 -5.24
CA GLN A 55 6.00 -2.57 -5.33
C GLN A 55 6.03 -1.14 -4.75
N ILE A 56 5.01 -0.32 -5.00
CA ILE A 56 4.89 1.01 -4.39
C ILE A 56 4.78 0.89 -2.88
N HIS A 57 3.92 -0.02 -2.41
CA HIS A 57 3.70 -0.25 -0.98
C HIS A 57 5.00 -0.65 -0.26
N TYR A 58 5.71 -1.65 -0.79
CA TYR A 58 7.01 -2.05 -0.27
C TYR A 58 8.07 -0.96 -0.43
N GLY A 59 8.04 -0.17 -1.51
CA GLY A 59 8.93 0.96 -1.71
C GLY A 59 8.79 1.98 -0.58
N LEU A 60 7.56 2.33 -0.22
CA LEU A 60 7.27 3.24 0.88
C LEU A 60 7.68 2.64 2.24
N THR A 61 7.38 1.35 2.51
CA THR A 61 7.75 0.69 3.78
C THR A 61 9.26 0.50 3.95
N ASN A 62 9.99 0.05 2.91
CA ASN A 62 11.43 -0.20 3.01
C ASN A 62 12.23 1.10 3.17
N LEU A 63 11.70 2.22 2.66
CA LEU A 63 12.30 3.54 2.89
C LEU A 63 12.10 4.00 4.33
N GLU A 64 11.00 3.63 4.99
CA GLU A 64 10.85 3.84 6.45
C GLU A 64 11.97 3.13 7.22
N GLU A 65 12.22 1.84 6.97
CA GLU A 65 13.27 1.08 7.67
C GLU A 65 14.68 1.69 7.53
N ALA A 66 14.96 2.37 6.41
CA ALA A 66 16.23 3.04 6.15
C ALA A 66 16.30 4.48 6.72
N GLU A 67 15.17 5.20 6.79
CA GLU A 67 15.09 6.64 7.08
C GLU A 67 14.35 6.99 8.40
N ILE A 68 13.97 6.00 9.24
CA ILE A 68 13.39 6.16 10.61
C ILE A 68 14.10 7.20 11.50
N LYS A 69 15.27 7.70 11.11
CA LYS A 69 16.04 8.72 11.84
C LYS A 69 15.69 10.18 11.55
N GLU A 70 15.06 10.55 10.42
CA GLU A 70 14.94 11.99 10.08
C GLU A 70 13.62 12.49 9.48
N ASN A 71 12.80 11.67 8.80
CA ASN A 71 11.53 12.14 8.22
C ASN A 71 10.38 11.16 8.52
N GLY A 72 9.21 11.71 8.83
CA GLY A 72 8.07 11.01 9.42
C GLY A 72 7.62 9.75 8.68
N SER A 73 7.03 8.82 9.43
CA SER A 73 6.49 7.57 8.91
C SER A 73 5.31 7.81 7.95
N PHE A 74 5.26 7.02 6.86
CA PHE A 74 4.17 6.97 5.91
C PHE A 74 3.15 5.94 6.36
N LYS A 75 2.02 6.40 6.90
CA LYS A 75 0.92 5.49 7.18
C LYS A 75 0.24 5.05 5.89
N GLN A 76 0.40 3.78 5.57
CA GLN A 76 -0.29 3.11 4.47
C GLN A 76 -1.54 2.39 4.99
N ILE A 77 -2.67 2.59 4.31
CA ILE A 77 -3.95 1.93 4.60
C ILE A 77 -4.36 1.16 3.36
N TRP A 78 -4.63 -0.14 3.49
CA TRP A 78 -4.88 -1.02 2.36
C TRP A 78 -6.26 -1.67 2.44
N VAL A 79 -7.19 -1.20 1.60
CA VAL A 79 -8.56 -1.69 1.56
C VAL A 79 -8.83 -2.50 0.31
N ASN A 80 -9.20 -3.77 0.46
CA ASN A 80 -9.68 -4.60 -0.65
C ASN A 80 -11.20 -4.45 -0.80
N SER A 81 -11.62 -3.53 -1.67
CA SER A 81 -13.04 -3.25 -1.89
C SER A 81 -13.83 -4.43 -2.49
N TRP A 82 -13.18 -5.32 -3.24
CA TRP A 82 -13.83 -6.48 -3.86
C TRP A 82 -14.28 -7.50 -2.82
N GLU A 83 -13.41 -7.85 -1.89
CA GLU A 83 -13.73 -8.80 -0.81
C GLU A 83 -14.88 -8.30 0.07
N HIS A 84 -14.90 -7.00 0.36
CA HIS A 84 -15.97 -6.38 1.14
C HIS A 84 -17.30 -6.26 0.40
N SER A 85 -17.29 -6.34 -0.94
CA SER A 85 -18.50 -6.29 -1.77
C SER A 85 -19.24 -7.63 -1.88
N LEU A 86 -18.63 -8.73 -1.47
CA LEU A 86 -19.20 -10.08 -1.59
C LEU A 86 -20.30 -10.31 -0.55
N LEU A 87 -21.51 -10.63 -1.02
CA LEU A 87 -22.65 -11.08 -0.18
C LEU A 87 -23.12 -10.07 0.89
N CYS A 88 -22.95 -8.77 0.66
CA CYS A 88 -23.50 -7.71 1.52
C CYS A 88 -24.30 -6.68 0.70
N THR A 89 -25.17 -5.90 1.36
CA THR A 89 -25.79 -4.74 0.71
C THR A 89 -24.77 -3.62 0.50
N PRO A 90 -25.01 -2.67 -0.43
CA PRO A 90 -24.11 -1.53 -0.63
C PRO A 90 -23.80 -0.76 0.66
N GLU A 91 -24.80 -0.57 1.53
CA GLU A 91 -24.66 0.12 2.82
C GLU A 91 -23.77 -0.67 3.79
N GLU A 92 -23.95 -1.99 3.86
CA GLU A 92 -23.10 -2.87 4.67
C GLU A 92 -21.65 -2.87 4.16
N CYS A 93 -21.45 -2.90 2.84
CA CYS A 93 -20.12 -2.82 2.23
C CYS A 93 -19.42 -1.50 2.60
N LEU A 94 -20.15 -0.38 2.54
CA LEU A 94 -19.62 0.93 2.89
C LEU A 94 -19.20 0.99 4.36
N ILE A 95 -20.05 0.51 5.27
CA ILE A 95 -19.74 0.48 6.70
C ILE A 95 -18.51 -0.41 6.96
N LYS A 96 -18.40 -1.56 6.29
CA LYS A 96 -17.22 -2.44 6.40
C LYS A 96 -15.93 -1.73 5.98
N ILE A 97 -15.94 -1.04 4.84
CA ILE A 97 -14.79 -0.28 4.35
C ILE A 97 -14.39 0.83 5.33
N ILE A 98 -15.36 1.61 5.81
CA ILE A 98 -15.09 2.69 6.78
C ILE A 98 -14.50 2.13 8.08
N ASN A 99 -15.09 1.06 8.61
CA ASN A 99 -14.60 0.43 9.83
C ASN A 99 -13.18 -0.12 9.67
N GLN A 100 -12.84 -0.69 8.50
CA GLN A 100 -11.49 -1.15 8.23
C GLN A 100 -10.49 0.01 8.27
N ILE A 101 -10.79 1.11 7.57
CA ILE A 101 -9.94 2.31 7.56
C ILE A 101 -9.73 2.83 8.98
N ILE A 102 -10.81 2.94 9.78
CA ILE A 102 -10.73 3.40 11.17
C ILE A 102 -9.86 2.47 12.02
N ASN A 103 -10.04 1.15 11.90
CA ASN A 103 -9.26 0.19 12.68
C ASN A 103 -7.77 0.25 12.31
N GLU A 104 -7.44 0.39 11.02
CA GLU A 104 -6.06 0.52 10.56
C GLU A 104 -5.40 1.83 11.03
N LEU A 105 -6.18 2.91 11.15
CA LEU A 105 -5.73 4.19 11.71
C LEU A 105 -5.47 4.08 13.22
N ILE A 106 -6.39 3.49 13.98
CA ILE A 106 -6.27 3.37 15.44
C ILE A 106 -5.10 2.47 15.82
N GLY A 107 -4.91 1.35 15.12
CA GLY A 107 -3.79 0.44 15.38
C GLY A 107 -2.43 1.14 15.31
N SER A 108 -2.25 2.05 14.35
CA SER A 108 -1.00 2.81 14.21
C SER A 108 -0.72 3.83 15.31
N ASP A 109 -1.75 4.44 15.90
CA ASP A 109 -1.52 5.41 16.99
C ASP A 109 -0.96 4.72 18.24
N VAL A 110 -1.42 3.49 18.50
CA VAL A 110 -0.92 2.67 19.61
C VAL A 110 0.52 2.23 19.36
N ASP A 111 0.84 1.76 18.15
CA ASP A 111 2.20 1.33 17.79
C ASP A 111 3.21 2.50 17.89
N ASN A 112 2.83 3.69 17.41
CA ASN A 112 3.64 4.90 17.55
C ASN A 112 3.82 5.31 19.02
N TYR A 113 2.79 5.18 19.85
CA TYR A 113 2.88 5.51 21.28
C TYR A 113 3.82 4.55 22.03
N LEU A 114 3.72 3.24 21.75
CA LEU A 114 4.58 2.22 22.36
C LEU A 114 6.05 2.36 21.90
N PHE A 115 6.29 2.56 20.60
CA PHE A 115 7.63 2.81 20.07
C PHE A 115 8.28 4.04 20.71
N ASN A 116 7.53 5.13 20.89
CA ASN A 116 8.02 6.34 21.54
C ASN A 116 8.25 6.22 23.05
N LEU A 117 7.73 5.18 23.71
CA LEU A 117 8.01 4.87 25.11
C LEU A 117 9.27 4.03 25.26
N ASP A 118 9.49 3.04 24.38
CA ASP A 118 10.68 2.19 24.38
C ASP A 118 11.96 2.97 24.06
N ASN A 119 11.87 4.03 23.26
CA ASN A 119 13.02 4.89 22.89
C ASN A 119 13.30 6.06 23.86
N ARG A 120 12.62 6.12 25.01
CA ARG A 120 12.83 7.17 26.04
C ARG A 120 13.65 6.74 27.26
N ASN A 121 14.17 5.51 27.30
CA ASN A 121 15.08 5.01 28.33
C ASN A 121 16.48 4.74 27.76
#